data_AF-A0A673MTE6-F1
#
_entry.id   AF-A0A673MTE6-F1
#
_cell.length_a   1.000
_cell.length_b   1.000
_cell.length_c   1.000
_cell.angle_alpha   90.00
_cell.angle_beta   90.00
_cell.angle_gamma   90.00
#
_symmetry.space_group_name_H-M   'P 1'
#
loop_
_entity.id
_entity.type
_entity.pdbx_description
1 polymer ?
#
loop_
_entity_poly.entity_id
_entity_poly.type
_entity_poly.pdbx_seq_one_letter_code
_entity_poly.pdbx_strand_id
1 'polypeptide(L)'
;MGIHRQLCFLASLLLVLHAGPISQPSDKDIDIAEDYLRNFYNLEDSTYAAVFRPEANNDQLSKKLKEMQKFFGLKVTGKLNKETMGVMKKPRCGVPDVAAYSTFGDEPKWQTNELTYRIVNYTPDLSKAEVDTSMEKALQVWAKVTPLKFTRINRGTADIMISFATRGNIFSNISNSE
;
A
#
# COMPACT_ATOMS: atom_id res chain seq x y z
N MET A 1 -66.38 -34.32 10.00
CA MET A 1 -66.22 -33.90 11.41
C MET A 1 -65.06 -34.68 11.99
N GLY A 2 -63.94 -34.16 12.51
CA GLY A 2 -63.31 -32.84 12.64
C GLY A 2 -61.79 -33.13 12.83
N ILE A 3 -60.86 -32.41 12.21
CA ILE A 3 -60.24 -31.13 12.61
C ILE A 3 -59.40 -31.21 13.92
N HIS A 4 -58.07 -31.24 13.71
CA HIS A 4 -56.98 -30.50 14.41
C HIS A 4 -56.52 -30.76 15.85
N ARG A 5 -55.17 -30.62 15.97
CA ARG A 5 -54.29 -30.30 17.13
C ARG A 5 -53.95 -31.49 18.03
N GLN A 6 -52.69 -31.85 18.30
CA GLN A 6 -51.47 -31.07 18.61
C GLN A 6 -50.23 -31.88 18.11
N LEU A 7 -49.29 -31.35 17.31
CA LEU A 7 -48.10 -30.56 17.72
C LEU A 7 -47.33 -31.21 18.90
N CYS A 8 -46.05 -31.62 18.82
CA CYS A 8 -44.90 -31.03 18.15
C CYS A 8 -43.92 -32.12 17.68
N PHE A 9 -43.76 -32.29 16.37
CA PHE A 9 -42.58 -32.97 15.83
C PHE A 9 -41.39 -32.01 15.90
N LEU A 10 -40.28 -32.51 16.46
CA LEU A 10 -39.02 -31.80 16.67
C LEU A 10 -38.48 -31.24 15.35
N ALA A 11 -38.73 -29.96 15.09
CA ALA A 11 -38.01 -29.21 14.06
C ALA A 11 -36.60 -28.92 14.58
N SER A 12 -35.71 -29.90 14.41
CA SER A 12 -34.27 -29.70 14.64
C SER A 12 -33.76 -28.75 13.56
N LEU A 13 -33.51 -27.52 13.96
CA LEU A 13 -32.86 -26.47 13.18
C LEU A 13 -31.43 -26.90 12.86
N LEU A 14 -31.21 -27.55 11.73
CA LEU A 14 -29.87 -27.67 11.13
C LEU A 14 -29.60 -26.41 10.29
N LEU A 15 -29.14 -25.35 10.95
CA LEU A 15 -28.31 -24.36 10.28
C LEU A 15 -26.99 -25.04 9.95
N VAL A 16 -26.94 -25.73 8.80
CA VAL A 16 -25.67 -26.16 8.22
C VAL A 16 -24.99 -24.88 7.73
N LEU A 17 -24.22 -24.25 8.64
CA LEU A 17 -23.18 -23.31 8.25
C LEU A 17 -22.21 -24.09 7.37
N HIS A 18 -22.40 -24.01 6.06
CA HIS A 18 -21.40 -24.39 5.09
C HIS A 18 -20.25 -23.39 5.21
N ALA A 19 -19.42 -23.56 6.24
CA ALA A 19 -18.04 -23.11 6.17
C ALA A 19 -17.36 -24.03 5.15
N GLY A 20 -17.51 -23.70 3.87
CA GLY A 20 -16.72 -24.34 2.82
C GLY A 20 -15.24 -24.24 3.18
N PRO A 21 -14.41 -25.25 2.84
CA PRO A 21 -13.00 -25.21 3.15
C PRO A 21 -12.41 -23.93 2.57
N ILE A 22 -11.73 -23.15 3.42
CA ILE A 22 -10.97 -21.99 2.97
C ILE A 22 -9.94 -22.55 1.98
N SER A 23 -10.09 -22.25 0.70
CA SER A 23 -9.11 -22.61 -0.31
C SER A 23 -7.76 -22.07 0.12
N GLN A 24 -6.76 -22.95 0.16
CA GLN A 24 -5.39 -22.54 0.47
C GLN A 24 -4.92 -21.51 -0.58
N PRO A 25 -4.19 -20.46 -0.19
CA PRO A 25 -3.58 -19.54 -1.14
C PRO A 25 -2.66 -20.28 -2.12
N SER A 26 -2.61 -19.82 -3.37
CA SER A 26 -1.63 -20.35 -4.33
C SER A 26 -0.21 -19.86 -4.01
N ASP A 27 0.83 -20.60 -4.43
CA ASP A 27 2.23 -20.17 -4.24
C ASP A 27 2.48 -18.76 -4.78
N LYS A 28 1.88 -18.44 -5.93
CA LYS A 28 1.93 -17.10 -6.52
C LYS A 28 1.29 -16.03 -5.64
N ASP A 29 0.20 -16.34 -4.95
CA ASP A 29 -0.44 -15.40 -4.02
C ASP A 29 0.42 -15.18 -2.78
N ILE A 30 1.13 -16.21 -2.33
CA ILE A 30 2.08 -16.12 -1.22
C ILE A 30 3.25 -15.21 -1.63
N ASP A 31 3.84 -15.40 -2.81
CA ASP A 31 4.94 -14.56 -3.31
C ASP A 31 4.53 -13.08 -3.39
N ILE A 32 3.34 -12.80 -3.91
CA ILE A 32 2.78 -11.44 -3.98
C ILE A 32 2.62 -10.86 -2.58
N ALA A 33 2.10 -11.65 -1.63
CA ALA A 33 1.87 -11.19 -0.27
C ALA A 33 3.18 -10.92 0.47
N GLU A 34 4.20 -11.76 0.28
CA GLU A 34 5.52 -11.56 0.86
C GLU A 34 6.17 -10.29 0.30
N ASP A 35 6.23 -10.12 -1.02
CA ASP A 35 6.79 -8.91 -1.65
C ASP A 35 6.06 -7.65 -1.17
N TYR A 36 4.72 -7.72 -1.08
CA TYR A 36 3.92 -6.62 -0.55
C TYR A 36 4.29 -6.27 0.90
N LEU A 37 4.37 -7.26 1.78
CA LEU A 37 4.67 -7.03 3.19
C LEU A 37 6.13 -6.62 3.41
N ARG A 38 7.07 -7.04 2.56
CA ARG A 38 8.46 -6.54 2.54
C ARG A 38 8.49 -5.07 2.20
N ASN A 39 7.87 -4.68 1.10
CA ASN A 39 7.91 -3.30 0.59
C ASN A 39 7.15 -2.30 1.48
N PHE A 40 6.06 -2.71 2.12
CA PHE A 40 5.15 -1.77 2.80
C PHE A 40 5.05 -1.94 4.31
N TYR A 41 5.42 -3.12 4.85
CA TYR A 41 5.23 -3.48 6.26
C TYR A 41 6.51 -3.90 6.98
N ASN A 42 7.68 -3.75 6.35
CA ASN A 42 8.99 -4.14 6.90
C ASN A 42 9.01 -5.62 7.32
N LEU A 43 8.51 -6.52 6.47
CA LEU A 43 8.73 -7.96 6.63
C LEU A 43 10.22 -8.25 6.40
N GLU A 44 10.88 -8.92 7.33
CA GLU A 44 12.33 -9.17 7.25
C GLU A 44 12.64 -10.37 6.34
N ASP A 45 13.77 -10.30 5.62
CA ASP A 45 14.32 -11.40 4.82
C ASP A 45 14.95 -12.45 5.74
N SER A 46 14.12 -13.26 6.39
CA SER A 46 14.61 -14.36 7.21
C SER A 46 14.96 -15.60 6.36
N THR A 47 15.97 -15.48 5.49
CA THR A 47 16.51 -16.65 4.77
C THR A 47 17.13 -17.66 5.73
N TYR A 48 17.73 -17.21 6.83
CA TYR A 48 18.30 -18.10 7.86
C TYR A 48 17.22 -18.68 8.80
N ALA A 49 16.27 -17.90 9.33
CA ALA A 49 15.28 -18.47 10.25
C ALA A 49 14.19 -19.28 9.54
N ALA A 50 13.94 -19.11 8.23
CA ALA A 50 13.03 -19.98 7.48
C ALA A 50 13.56 -21.41 7.35
N VAL A 51 14.89 -21.58 7.26
CA VAL A 51 15.54 -22.91 7.15
C VAL A 51 15.58 -23.64 8.50
N PHE A 52 15.83 -22.93 9.59
CA PHE A 52 15.97 -23.53 10.92
C PHE A 52 14.68 -23.49 11.78
N ARG A 53 13.73 -22.58 11.50
CA ARG A 53 12.48 -22.37 12.26
C ARG A 53 11.31 -21.91 11.36
N PRO A 54 10.72 -22.81 10.56
CA PRO A 54 9.60 -22.48 9.66
C PRO A 54 8.40 -21.85 10.37
N GLU A 55 8.15 -22.25 11.61
CA GLU A 55 7.05 -21.76 12.46
C GLU A 55 7.21 -20.28 12.83
N ALA A 56 8.44 -19.83 13.07
CA ALA A 56 8.73 -18.43 13.41
C ALA A 56 8.53 -17.49 12.21
N ASN A 57 8.84 -17.97 10.99
CA ASN A 57 8.57 -17.22 9.76
C ASN A 57 7.06 -17.05 9.52
N ASN A 58 6.27 -18.10 9.78
CA ASN A 58 4.81 -18.04 9.68
C ASN A 58 4.21 -17.06 10.72
N ASP A 59 4.77 -17.01 11.93
CA ASP A 59 4.33 -16.06 12.96
C ASP A 59 4.59 -14.60 12.55
N GLN A 60 5.77 -14.30 11.99
CA GLN A 60 6.10 -12.97 11.48
C GLN A 60 5.20 -12.57 10.32
N LEU A 61 4.97 -13.46 9.35
CA LEU A 61 4.06 -13.23 8.24
C LEU A 61 2.64 -12.93 8.74
N SER A 62 2.12 -13.77 9.65
CA SER A 62 0.80 -13.59 10.27
C SER A 62 0.69 -12.26 11.00
N LYS A 63 1.73 -11.85 11.73
CA LYS A 63 1.79 -10.55 12.41
C LYS A 63 1.70 -9.40 11.41
N LYS A 64 2.50 -9.43 10.33
CA LYS A 64 2.48 -8.39 9.29
C LYS A 64 1.16 -8.36 8.52
N LEU A 65 0.54 -9.51 8.28
CA LEU A 65 -0.82 -9.59 7.74
C LEU A 65 -1.85 -8.93 8.66
N LYS A 66 -1.75 -9.09 9.98
CA LYS A 66 -2.66 -8.43 10.92
C LYS A 66 -2.48 -6.91 10.92
N GLU A 67 -1.24 -6.43 10.86
CA GLU A 67 -0.93 -4.99 10.74
C GLU A 67 -1.55 -4.41 9.46
N MET A 68 -1.36 -5.08 8.32
CA MET A 68 -1.91 -4.68 7.04
C MET A 68 -3.44 -4.71 7.03
N GLN A 69 -4.06 -5.80 7.49
CA GLN A 69 -5.51 -5.92 7.57
C GLN A 69 -6.10 -4.81 8.44
N LYS A 70 -5.47 -4.48 9.57
CA LYS A 70 -5.89 -3.38 10.44
C LYS A 70 -5.79 -2.03 9.72
N PHE A 71 -4.68 -1.76 9.02
CA PHE A 71 -4.48 -0.51 8.29
C PHE A 71 -5.57 -0.26 7.23
N PHE A 72 -5.94 -1.31 6.50
CA PHE A 72 -6.98 -1.24 5.47
C PHE A 72 -8.42 -1.44 6.00
N GLY A 73 -8.61 -1.57 7.31
CA GLY A 73 -9.93 -1.78 7.91
C GLY A 73 -10.57 -3.13 7.58
N LEU A 74 -9.78 -4.14 7.20
CA LEU A 74 -10.24 -5.50 6.93
C LEU A 74 -10.44 -6.28 8.24
N LYS A 75 -11.14 -7.40 8.16
CA LYS A 75 -11.20 -8.34 9.29
C LYS A 75 -9.79 -8.86 9.60
N VAL A 76 -9.32 -8.57 10.81
CA VAL A 76 -7.99 -8.99 11.28
C VAL A 76 -8.00 -10.49 11.57
N THR A 77 -7.45 -11.27 10.64
CA THR A 77 -7.37 -12.74 10.70
C THR A 77 -5.93 -13.24 10.76
N GLY A 78 -4.96 -12.45 10.30
CA GLY A 78 -3.57 -12.90 10.10
C GLY A 78 -3.42 -13.97 9.04
N LYS A 79 -4.46 -14.20 8.23
CA LYS A 79 -4.48 -15.18 7.16
C LYS A 79 -4.57 -14.48 5.82
N LEU A 80 -3.89 -15.05 4.83
CA LEU A 80 -4.03 -14.63 3.46
C LEU A 80 -5.38 -15.13 2.92
N ASN A 81 -6.35 -14.23 2.84
CA ASN A 81 -7.70 -14.53 2.39
C ASN A 81 -8.05 -13.73 1.13
N LYS A 82 -9.17 -14.07 0.48
CA LYS A 82 -9.60 -13.44 -0.78
C LYS A 82 -9.72 -11.92 -0.68
N GLU A 83 -10.20 -11.39 0.45
CA GLU A 83 -10.35 -9.96 0.67
C GLU A 83 -8.98 -9.27 0.79
N THR A 84 -8.06 -9.88 1.56
CA THR A 84 -6.68 -9.39 1.72
C THR A 84 -5.95 -9.38 0.37
N MET A 85 -6.04 -10.47 -0.41
CA MET A 85 -5.45 -10.53 -1.76
C MET A 85 -6.09 -9.52 -2.72
N GLY A 86 -7.40 -9.28 -2.58
CA GLY A 86 -8.11 -8.29 -3.37
C GLY A 86 -7.59 -6.86 -3.13
N VAL A 87 -7.11 -6.55 -1.92
CA VAL A 87 -6.44 -5.28 -1.63
C VAL A 87 -4.98 -5.30 -2.09
N MET A 88 -4.23 -6.36 -1.78
CA MET A 88 -2.80 -6.44 -2.10
C MET A 88 -2.50 -6.35 -3.61
N LYS A 89 -3.43 -6.80 -4.47
CA LYS A 89 -3.27 -6.76 -5.93
C LYS A 89 -3.65 -5.42 -6.57
N LYS A 90 -4.13 -4.44 -5.82
CA LYS A 90 -4.49 -3.11 -6.37
C LYS A 90 -3.23 -2.26 -6.57
N PRO A 91 -3.14 -1.49 -7.67
CA PRO A 91 -2.10 -0.48 -7.83
C PRO A 91 -2.09 0.50 -6.65
N ARG A 92 -0.91 0.89 -6.19
CA ARG A 92 -0.75 1.74 -5.00
C ARG A 92 0.50 2.60 -5.05
N CYS A 93 0.63 3.51 -4.09
CA CYS A 93 1.84 4.29 -3.84
C CYS A 93 3.01 3.40 -3.40
N GLY A 94 4.23 3.76 -3.78
CA GLY A 94 5.46 3.03 -3.40
C GLY A 94 6.00 3.34 -2.01
N VAL A 95 5.37 4.23 -1.24
CA VAL A 95 5.81 4.61 0.12
C VAL A 95 5.32 3.56 1.14
N PRO A 96 6.17 3.11 2.09
CA PRO A 96 5.77 2.17 3.13
C PRO A 96 4.63 2.67 4.03
N ASP A 97 3.80 1.75 4.55
CA ASP A 97 2.61 2.09 5.34
C ASP A 97 2.89 2.23 6.85
N VAL A 98 3.92 1.56 7.36
CA VAL A 98 4.20 1.45 8.81
C VAL A 98 5.59 1.96 9.22
N ALA A 99 6.42 2.38 8.27
CA ALA A 99 7.64 3.10 8.61
C ALA A 99 7.25 4.54 8.99
N ALA A 100 7.75 5.04 10.12
CA ALA A 100 7.97 6.48 10.23
C ALA A 100 8.77 6.87 8.98
N TYR A 101 8.37 7.91 8.23
CA TYR A 101 8.97 8.35 6.97
C TYR A 101 10.51 8.28 7.02
N SER A 102 11.10 7.11 6.75
CA SER A 102 12.45 6.78 7.22
C SER A 102 13.53 7.40 6.35
N THR A 103 13.11 8.03 5.25
CA THR A 103 13.93 8.84 4.38
C THR A 103 14.31 10.18 5.00
N PHE A 104 13.58 10.66 6.01
CA PHE A 104 13.83 11.93 6.68
C PHE A 104 13.81 11.72 8.20
N GLY A 105 14.65 12.44 8.96
CA GLY A 105 14.66 12.37 10.42
C GLY A 105 13.32 12.78 11.05
N ASP A 106 13.26 12.81 12.38
CA ASP A 106 12.02 13.06 13.14
C ASP A 106 11.16 14.22 12.58
N GLU A 107 9.87 13.93 12.41
CA GLU A 107 8.80 14.82 11.94
C GLU A 107 9.16 15.73 10.73
N PRO A 108 9.21 15.18 9.50
CA PRO A 108 9.59 15.95 8.33
C PRO A 108 8.63 17.12 8.09
N LYS A 109 9.15 18.34 8.30
CA LYS A 109 8.44 19.60 8.08
C LYS A 109 9.36 20.61 7.40
N TRP A 110 8.83 21.23 6.36
CA TRP A 110 9.50 22.35 5.69
C TRP A 110 9.70 23.53 6.67
N GLN A 111 10.93 24.06 6.69
CA GLN A 111 11.29 25.22 7.52
C GLN A 111 10.80 26.55 6.92
N THR A 112 10.32 26.53 5.68
CA THR A 112 9.77 27.66 4.95
C THR A 112 8.40 27.29 4.37
N ASN A 113 7.56 28.31 4.15
CA ASN A 113 6.33 28.17 3.40
C ASN A 113 6.51 28.45 1.91
N GLU A 114 7.67 28.96 1.49
CA GLU A 114 7.97 29.27 0.10
C GLU A 114 8.81 28.14 -0.50
N LEU A 115 8.13 27.22 -1.17
CA LEU A 115 8.73 26.02 -1.74
C LEU A 115 8.87 26.17 -3.25
N THR A 116 9.97 25.67 -3.78
CA THR A 116 10.22 25.59 -5.22
C THR A 116 10.03 24.15 -5.71
N TYR A 117 9.54 24.01 -6.94
CA TYR A 117 9.49 22.70 -7.60
C TYR A 117 10.04 22.77 -9.01
N ARG A 118 10.62 21.65 -9.46
CA ARG A 118 11.16 21.51 -10.81
C ARG A 118 10.76 20.17 -11.40
N ILE A 119 10.25 20.20 -12.62
CA ILE A 119 10.01 19.01 -13.45
C ILE A 119 11.30 18.73 -14.21
N VAL A 120 11.99 17.65 -13.84
CA VAL A 120 13.31 17.28 -14.37
C VAL A 120 13.16 16.66 -15.77
N ASN A 121 12.18 15.78 -15.92
CA ASN A 121 11.83 15.14 -17.19
C ASN A 121 10.32 14.95 -17.28
N TYR A 122 9.85 14.45 -18.43
CA TYR A 122 8.43 14.26 -18.72
C TYR A 122 8.16 12.81 -19.08
N THR A 123 6.95 12.33 -18.77
CA THR A 123 6.47 11.06 -19.30
C THR A 123 6.23 11.15 -20.81
N PRO A 124 6.50 10.10 -21.60
CA PRO A 124 6.12 10.05 -23.01
C PRO A 124 4.60 9.95 -23.24
N ASP A 125 3.83 9.61 -22.20
CA ASP A 125 2.40 9.33 -22.32
C ASP A 125 1.52 10.61 -22.39
N LEU A 126 2.08 11.77 -22.03
CA LEU A 126 1.37 13.05 -21.95
C LEU A 126 2.19 14.17 -22.56
N SER A 127 1.51 15.20 -23.06
CA SER A 127 2.19 16.43 -23.50
C SER A 127 2.82 17.15 -22.30
N LYS A 128 3.87 17.94 -22.55
CA LYS A 128 4.52 18.75 -21.50
C LYS A 128 3.53 19.68 -20.80
N ALA A 129 2.61 20.28 -21.55
CA ALA A 129 1.60 21.19 -21.01
C ALA A 129 0.62 20.47 -20.07
N GLU A 130 0.23 19.23 -20.39
CA GLU A 130 -0.62 18.41 -19.52
C GLU A 130 0.09 18.04 -18.22
N VAL A 131 1.36 17.63 -18.30
CA VAL A 131 2.18 17.34 -17.12
C VAL A 131 2.35 18.58 -16.25
N ASP A 132 2.72 19.72 -16.86
CA ASP A 132 2.91 20.99 -16.15
C ASP A 132 1.63 21.39 -15.38
N THR A 133 0.49 21.36 -16.09
CA THR A 133 -0.82 21.67 -15.50
C THR A 133 -1.20 20.68 -14.40
N SER A 134 -0.87 19.40 -14.56
CA SER A 134 -1.22 18.37 -13.59
C SER A 134 -0.41 18.49 -12.30
N MET A 135 0.90 18.77 -12.42
CA MET A 135 1.78 18.99 -11.27
C MET A 135 1.41 20.27 -10.52
N GLU A 136 1.10 21.35 -11.24
CA GLU A 136 0.61 22.59 -10.63
C GLU A 136 -0.69 22.33 -9.85
N LYS A 137 -1.69 21.71 -10.47
CA LYS A 137 -2.97 21.38 -9.81
C LYS A 137 -2.77 20.49 -8.58
N ALA A 138 -1.88 19.50 -8.65
CA ALA A 138 -1.59 18.62 -7.53
C ALA A 138 -1.02 19.38 -6.32
N LEU A 139 -0.08 20.30 -6.55
CA LEU A 139 0.49 21.14 -5.48
C LEU A 139 -0.54 22.14 -4.93
N GLN A 140 -1.43 22.65 -5.78
CA GLN A 140 -2.50 23.57 -5.35
C GLN A 140 -3.50 22.94 -4.37
N VAL A 141 -3.68 21.61 -4.38
CA VAL A 141 -4.50 20.91 -3.38
C VAL A 141 -4.02 21.24 -1.96
N TRP A 142 -2.71 21.28 -1.74
CA TRP A 142 -2.10 21.61 -0.45
C TRP A 142 -2.06 23.11 -0.19
N ALA A 143 -1.70 23.91 -1.20
CA ALA A 143 -1.64 25.38 -1.07
C ALA A 143 -3.00 25.99 -0.70
N LYS A 144 -4.11 25.38 -1.14
CA LYS A 144 -5.46 25.88 -0.84
C LYS A 144 -5.82 25.83 0.66
N VAL A 145 -5.20 24.94 1.43
CA VAL A 145 -5.55 24.67 2.84
C VAL A 145 -4.38 24.88 3.80
N THR A 146 -3.26 25.40 3.30
CA THR A 146 -2.05 25.68 4.10
C THR A 146 -1.43 27.01 3.66
N PRO A 147 -0.51 27.60 4.45
CA PRO A 147 0.25 28.77 4.00
C PRO A 147 1.31 28.48 2.94
N LEU A 148 1.47 27.21 2.49
CA LEU A 148 2.48 26.82 1.53
C LEU A 148 2.24 27.48 0.17
N LYS A 149 3.32 28.00 -0.43
CA LYS A 149 3.37 28.56 -1.77
C LYS A 149 4.36 27.73 -2.59
N PHE A 150 3.96 27.39 -3.81
CA PHE A 150 4.79 26.61 -4.72
C PHE A 150 5.15 27.44 -5.94
N THR A 151 6.45 27.61 -6.19
CA THR A 151 6.97 28.35 -7.34
C THR A 151 7.76 27.41 -8.24
N ARG A 152 7.41 27.35 -9.52
CA ARG A 152 8.15 26.55 -10.49
C ARG A 152 9.48 27.22 -10.84
N ILE A 153 10.57 26.46 -10.82
CA ILE A 153 11.86 26.87 -11.39
C ILE A 153 12.26 25.95 -12.54
N ASN A 154 13.00 26.49 -13.51
CA ASN A 154 13.36 25.78 -14.74
C ASN A 154 14.83 25.36 -14.80
N ARG A 155 15.65 25.80 -13.85
CA ARG A 155 17.11 25.54 -13.76
C ARG A 155 17.51 25.46 -12.29
N GLY A 156 18.63 24.78 -12.01
CA GLY A 156 19.14 24.56 -10.66
C GLY A 156 18.32 23.57 -9.84
N THR A 157 18.71 23.41 -8.57
CA THR A 157 18.05 22.49 -7.63
C THR A 157 16.86 23.17 -6.97
N ALA A 158 15.71 22.51 -6.98
CA ALA A 158 14.50 22.94 -6.30
C ALA A 158 14.29 22.15 -4.99
N ASP A 159 13.39 22.63 -4.13
CA ASP A 159 12.99 21.90 -2.92
C ASP A 159 12.28 20.57 -3.27
N ILE A 160 11.49 20.57 -4.35
CA ILE A 160 10.78 19.38 -4.85
C ILE A 160 11.21 19.09 -6.29
N MET A 161 11.98 18.03 -6.47
CA MET A 161 12.42 17.54 -7.78
C MET A 161 11.48 16.44 -8.27
N ILE A 162 10.78 16.67 -9.38
CA ILE A 162 9.79 15.76 -9.96
C ILE A 162 10.40 15.07 -11.18
N SER A 163 10.41 13.74 -11.19
CA SER A 163 10.89 12.96 -12.33
C SER A 163 10.04 11.70 -12.57
N PHE A 164 10.08 11.22 -13.80
CA PHE A 164 9.41 10.01 -14.27
C PHE A 164 10.49 8.97 -14.62
N ALA A 165 10.32 7.76 -14.09
CA ALA A 165 11.25 6.66 -14.30
C ALA A 165 10.53 5.32 -14.28
N THR A 166 11.14 4.32 -14.93
CA THR A 166 10.79 2.91 -14.77
C THR A 166 11.79 2.25 -13.83
N ARG A 167 11.47 1.06 -13.31
CA ARG A 167 12.23 0.36 -12.26
C ARG A 167 13.75 0.23 -12.53
N GLY A 168 14.21 0.29 -13.79
CA GLY A 168 15.63 0.26 -14.17
C GLY A 168 16.34 1.63 -14.29
N ASN A 169 15.60 2.73 -14.35
CA ASN A 169 16.14 4.08 -14.67
C ASN A 169 16.05 5.07 -13.48
N ILE A 170 15.72 4.61 -12.27
CA ILE A 170 15.51 5.48 -11.10
C ILE A 170 16.80 6.21 -10.71
N PHE A 171 17.96 5.55 -10.78
CA PHE A 171 19.23 6.12 -10.33
C PHE A 171 19.95 6.99 -11.37
N SER A 172 19.65 6.83 -12.67
CA SER A 172 20.31 7.59 -13.74
C SER A 172 19.77 9.00 -13.91
N ASN A 173 18.53 9.28 -13.47
CA ASN A 173 17.92 10.59 -13.64
C ASN A 173 18.26 11.57 -12.50
N ILE A 174 18.69 11.05 -11.34
CA ILE A 174 19.07 11.87 -10.18
C ILE A 174 20.49 12.43 -10.35
N SER A 175 21.42 11.65 -10.94
CA SER A 175 22.81 12.07 -11.18
C SER A 175 22.99 13.06 -12.34
N ASN A 176 22.02 13.19 -13.24
CA ASN A 176 22.08 14.11 -14.38
C ASN A 176 21.46 15.49 -14.10
N SER A 177 21.14 15.79 -12.83
CA SER A 177 20.54 17.08 -12.42
C SER A 177 21.52 18.07 -11.79
N GLU A 178 22.81 17.72 -11.71
CA GLU A 178 23.92 18.61 -11.35
C GLU A 178 24.39 19.48 -12.54
#